data_AF-A0AAU7K1Z5-F1
#
_entry.id   AF-A0AAU7K1Z5-F1
#
_cell.length_a   1.000
_cell.length_b   1.000
_cell.length_c   1.000
_cell.angle_alpha   90.00
_cell.angle_beta   90.00
_cell.angle_gamma   90.00
#
_symmetry.space_group_name_H-M   'P 1'
#
loop_
_entity.id
_entity.type
_entity.pdbx_description
1 polymer ?
#
loop_
_entity_poly.entity_id
_entity_poly.type
_entity_poly.pdbx_seq_one_letter_code
_entity_poly.pdbx_strand_id
1 'polypeptide(L)'
;MWILIGLVIVVAVFYLIRWKNAGVLERNKVPLDQAYLEFQAINEHYRSNLFKIQRLCTLAMHSASSPQPIRVFQTVKQQLIIDAYPKVDEETKHDYRYYKLDQQGKLIDSIYIKYEGYWPKFIDRFMVFSNERKAYYTTWPLDGDTTRHQFVSLNADFSWPKDKIDQKIRVVKKSGNYYFFSAFRDHGKDFRWMAFYEQQQWYMLWEKMPGYTQVADEDSGYRYRSDVFHTGTPDPVIPEDVRLIHFYPEEKMEYKHVIGGGTLPFSATNWRGKGFFSTDIAGRNFSFKVDQLVVEKEKSDGFKTRLYTLTEPGGAARIYEPAFYRSEHGFALYSGNWDELYIIKLQQ
;
A
#
# COMPACT_ATOMS: atom_id res chain seq x y z
N MET A 1 -49.26 26.56 -11.02
CA MET A 1 -48.03 26.50 -10.21
C MET A 1 -47.38 25.12 -10.24
N TRP A 2 -48.06 24.05 -9.82
CA TRP A 2 -47.52 22.67 -9.83
C TRP A 2 -47.10 22.14 -11.21
N ILE A 3 -47.86 22.46 -12.26
CA ILE A 3 -47.52 22.09 -13.65
C ILE A 3 -46.22 22.77 -14.12
N LEU A 4 -45.98 24.02 -13.71
CA LEU A 4 -44.78 24.78 -14.07
C LEU A 4 -43.54 24.22 -13.34
N ILE A 5 -43.70 23.87 -12.06
CA ILE A 5 -42.65 23.22 -11.26
C ILE A 5 -42.31 21.84 -11.85
N GLY A 6 -43.32 21.04 -12.23
CA GLY A 6 -43.11 19.76 -12.88
C GLY A 6 -42.36 19.88 -14.21
N LEU A 7 -42.69 20.88 -15.03
CA LEU A 7 -42.01 21.13 -16.31
C LEU A 7 -40.53 21.52 -16.10
N VAL A 8 -40.24 22.39 -15.13
CA VAL A 8 -38.86 22.78 -14.79
C VAL A 8 -38.03 21.58 -14.31
N ILE A 9 -38.61 20.70 -13.50
CA ILE A 9 -37.93 19.47 -13.05
C ILE A 9 -37.63 18.55 -14.23
N VAL A 10 -38.57 18.35 -15.16
CA VAL A 10 -38.37 17.50 -16.34
C VAL A 10 -37.26 18.06 -17.24
N VAL A 11 -37.26 19.38 -17.48
CA VAL A 11 -36.21 20.04 -18.27
C VAL A 11 -34.85 19.94 -17.57
N ALA A 12 -34.79 20.17 -16.25
CA ALA A 12 -33.57 20.04 -15.46
C ALA A 12 -33.02 18.60 -15.50
N VAL A 13 -33.87 17.59 -15.33
CA VAL A 13 -33.49 16.17 -15.43
C VAL A 13 -32.99 15.83 -16.84
N PHE A 14 -33.67 16.33 -17.89
CA PHE A 14 -33.23 16.12 -19.27
C PHE A 14 -31.87 16.75 -19.56
N TYR A 15 -31.63 17.98 -19.09
CA TYR A 15 -30.33 18.64 -19.21
C TYR A 15 -29.24 17.94 -18.40
N LEU A 16 -29.54 17.48 -17.18
CA LEU A 16 -28.61 16.70 -16.35
C LEU A 16 -28.22 15.37 -17.02
N ILE A 17 -29.19 14.66 -17.61
CA ILE A 17 -28.93 13.42 -18.36
C ILE A 17 -28.09 13.72 -19.61
N ARG A 18 -28.41 14.77 -20.36
CA ARG A 18 -27.66 15.14 -21.57
C ARG A 18 -26.23 15.58 -21.24
N TRP A 19 -26.03 16.32 -20.15
CA TRP A 19 -24.73 16.78 -19.70
C TRP A 19 -23.87 15.61 -19.17
N LYS A 20 -24.46 14.69 -18.40
CA LYS A 20 -23.79 13.46 -17.94
C LYS A 20 -23.38 12.53 -19.10
N ASN A 21 -24.09 12.60 -20.23
CA ASN A 21 -23.80 11.84 -21.44
C ASN A 21 -22.89 12.57 -22.43
N ALA A 22 -22.49 13.82 -22.15
CA ALA A 22 -21.57 14.55 -23.01
C ALA A 22 -20.21 13.82 -23.04
N GLY A 23 -19.74 13.45 -24.23
CA GLY A 23 -18.46 12.74 -24.43
C GLY A 23 -18.56 11.23 -24.64
N VAL A 24 -19.75 10.62 -24.55
CA VAL A 24 -19.98 9.23 -25.00
C VAL A 24 -20.21 9.21 -26.51
N LEU A 25 -19.34 8.52 -27.25
CA LEU A 25 -19.35 8.41 -28.71
C LEU A 25 -20.28 7.29 -29.19
N GLU A 26 -20.30 6.17 -28.48
CA GLU A 26 -21.05 4.97 -28.88
C GLU A 26 -21.52 4.21 -27.64
N ARG A 27 -22.64 3.49 -27.74
CA ARG A 27 -23.18 2.62 -26.68
C ARG A 27 -23.41 1.22 -27.22
N ASN A 28 -22.88 0.22 -26.53
CA ASN A 28 -23.13 -1.17 -26.86
C ASN A 28 -24.59 -1.52 -26.50
N LYS A 29 -25.29 -2.15 -27.44
CA LYS A 29 -26.69 -2.59 -27.29
C LYS A 29 -26.82 -4.10 -27.09
N VAL A 30 -25.73 -4.85 -27.28
CA VAL A 30 -25.71 -6.30 -27.05
C VAL A 30 -25.80 -6.53 -25.55
N PRO A 31 -26.76 -7.31 -25.03
CA PRO A 31 -26.85 -7.59 -23.60
C PRO A 31 -25.65 -8.41 -23.09
N LEU A 32 -25.33 -8.28 -21.80
CA LEU A 32 -24.33 -9.12 -21.15
C LEU A 32 -24.78 -10.57 -21.09
N ASP A 33 -23.91 -11.50 -21.49
CA ASP A 33 -24.18 -12.93 -21.43
C ASP A 33 -24.48 -13.40 -20.00
N GLN A 34 -25.44 -14.32 -19.89
CA GLN A 34 -25.90 -14.91 -18.62
C GLN A 34 -24.75 -15.46 -17.76
N ALA A 35 -23.70 -16.01 -18.39
CA ALA A 35 -22.55 -16.58 -17.71
C ALA A 35 -21.77 -15.59 -16.82
N TYR A 36 -21.92 -14.28 -17.05
CA TYR A 36 -21.21 -13.24 -16.30
C TYR A 36 -22.09 -12.48 -15.30
N LEU A 37 -23.40 -12.77 -15.24
CA LEU A 37 -24.34 -12.05 -14.36
C LEU A 37 -24.05 -12.26 -12.87
N GLU A 38 -23.54 -13.43 -12.49
CA GLU A 38 -23.25 -13.80 -11.10
C GLU A 38 -21.90 -13.25 -10.59
N PHE A 39 -21.08 -12.65 -11.46
CA PHE A 39 -19.81 -12.09 -11.03
C PHE A 39 -20.03 -10.84 -10.17
N GLN A 40 -19.31 -10.77 -9.06
CA GLN A 40 -19.45 -9.70 -8.07
C GLN A 40 -18.13 -8.93 -7.95
N ALA A 41 -18.22 -7.65 -7.59
CA ALA A 41 -17.04 -6.86 -7.26
C ALA A 41 -16.50 -7.31 -5.90
N ILE A 42 -15.18 -7.32 -5.74
CA ILE A 42 -14.55 -7.68 -4.46
C ILE A 42 -14.79 -6.55 -3.47
N ASN A 43 -15.61 -6.81 -2.47
CA ASN A 43 -15.89 -5.93 -1.32
C ASN A 43 -16.53 -6.75 -0.19
N GLU A 44 -16.89 -6.08 0.91
CA GLU A 44 -17.50 -6.72 2.10
C GLU A 44 -18.89 -7.33 1.85
N HIS A 45 -19.52 -7.02 0.72
CA HIS A 45 -20.82 -7.56 0.32
C HIS A 45 -20.73 -8.72 -0.67
N TYR A 46 -19.51 -9.13 -1.06
CA TYR A 46 -19.30 -10.28 -1.94
C TYR A 46 -19.86 -11.55 -1.30
N ARG A 47 -20.82 -12.18 -1.98
CA ARG A 47 -21.52 -13.38 -1.49
C ARG A 47 -20.92 -14.62 -2.12
N SER A 48 -20.44 -15.53 -1.27
CA SER A 48 -19.92 -16.84 -1.66
C SER A 48 -20.20 -17.85 -0.54
N ASN A 49 -20.35 -19.11 -0.91
CA ASN A 49 -20.35 -20.26 0.01
C ASN A 49 -18.94 -20.79 0.30
N LEU A 50 -17.93 -20.33 -0.45
CA LEU A 50 -16.54 -20.76 -0.33
C LEU A 50 -15.66 -19.71 0.32
N PHE A 51 -15.92 -18.43 0.06
CA PHE A 51 -15.05 -17.34 0.50
C PHE A 51 -15.75 -16.35 1.42
N LYS A 52 -15.02 -15.86 2.41
CA LYS A 52 -15.38 -14.72 3.24
C LYS A 52 -14.43 -13.58 2.92
N ILE A 53 -15.00 -12.41 2.63
CA ILE A 53 -14.24 -11.19 2.35
C ILE A 53 -14.49 -10.19 3.46
N GLN A 54 -13.42 -9.56 3.95
CA GLN A 54 -13.49 -8.52 4.97
C GLN A 54 -12.56 -7.38 4.57
N ARG A 55 -12.98 -6.13 4.78
CA ARG A 55 -12.08 -5.00 4.61
C ARG A 55 -11.22 -4.87 5.86
N LEU A 56 -9.90 -4.79 5.68
CA LEU A 56 -8.95 -4.65 6.79
C LEU A 56 -8.73 -3.19 7.14
N CYS A 57 -8.51 -2.35 6.14
CA CYS A 57 -8.30 -0.93 6.34
C CYS A 57 -8.63 -0.11 5.09
N THR A 58 -8.84 1.18 5.32
CA THR A 58 -8.98 2.20 4.29
C THR A 58 -8.03 3.36 4.63
N LEU A 59 -7.31 3.88 3.64
CA LEU A 59 -6.66 5.17 3.75
C LEU A 59 -7.69 6.28 3.52
N ALA A 60 -7.54 7.39 4.23
CA ALA A 60 -7.92 8.66 3.66
C ALA A 60 -6.59 9.35 3.33
N MET A 61 -6.28 9.58 2.06
CA MET A 61 -5.66 10.79 1.53
C MET A 61 -5.17 10.48 0.11
N HIS A 62 -5.81 11.12 -0.87
CA HIS A 62 -5.40 11.11 -2.25
C HIS A 62 -4.63 12.40 -2.54
N SER A 63 -3.29 12.34 -2.51
CA SER A 63 -2.52 13.21 -3.40
C SER A 63 -1.89 12.33 -4.47
N ALA A 64 -2.22 12.59 -5.73
CA ALA A 64 -1.61 11.89 -6.86
C ALA A 64 -0.09 12.16 -6.95
N SER A 65 0.40 13.22 -6.29
CA SER A 65 1.80 13.63 -6.27
C SER A 65 2.67 12.89 -5.26
N SER A 66 2.10 12.24 -4.25
CA SER A 66 2.84 11.41 -3.28
C SER A 66 1.90 10.36 -2.68
N PRO A 67 1.57 9.31 -3.46
CA PRO A 67 0.71 8.26 -2.96
C PRO A 67 1.44 7.50 -1.86
N GLN A 68 0.77 7.33 -0.72
CA GLN A 68 1.28 6.54 0.40
C GLN A 68 0.52 5.21 0.41
N PRO A 69 1.01 4.17 -0.30
CA PRO A 69 0.29 2.91 -0.36
C PRO A 69 0.22 2.26 1.03
N ILE A 70 -0.83 1.48 1.25
CA ILE A 70 -0.86 0.52 2.34
C ILE A 70 0.21 -0.52 2.02
N ARG A 71 1.13 -0.77 2.95
CA ARG A 71 2.20 -1.74 2.78
C ARG A 71 2.00 -2.90 3.75
N VAL A 72 2.35 -4.10 3.32
CA VAL A 72 2.32 -5.29 4.15
C VAL A 72 3.69 -5.93 4.11
N PHE A 73 4.22 -6.25 5.28
CA PHE A 73 5.51 -6.92 5.40
C PHE A 73 5.41 -8.08 6.38
N GLN A 74 6.26 -9.08 6.16
CA GLN A 74 6.40 -10.21 7.08
C GLN A 74 7.15 -9.78 8.34
N THR A 75 6.79 -10.38 9.46
CA THR A 75 7.54 -10.29 10.71
C THR A 75 7.73 -11.71 11.30
N VAL A 76 8.26 -11.77 12.52
CA VAL A 76 8.48 -13.03 13.22
C VAL A 76 7.20 -13.85 13.37
N LYS A 77 7.36 -15.16 13.59
CA LYS A 77 6.23 -16.11 13.73
C LYS A 77 5.30 -16.15 12.50
N GLN A 78 5.82 -15.84 11.31
CA GLN A 78 5.06 -15.79 10.04
C GLN A 78 3.84 -14.87 10.10
N GLN A 79 3.91 -13.84 10.93
CA GLN A 79 2.88 -12.83 11.04
C GLN A 79 3.06 -11.78 9.94
N LEU A 80 1.98 -11.06 9.64
CA LEU A 80 2.02 -9.91 8.74
C LEU A 80 1.75 -8.64 9.53
N ILE A 81 2.49 -7.58 9.24
CA ILE A 81 2.18 -6.24 9.71
C ILE A 81 1.72 -5.42 8.52
N ILE A 82 0.60 -4.75 8.70
CA ILE A 82 0.01 -3.81 7.75
C ILE A 82 0.34 -2.41 8.24
N ASP A 83 1.04 -1.65 7.42
CA ASP A 83 1.37 -0.25 7.58
C ASP A 83 0.36 0.58 6.79
N ALA A 84 -0.53 1.25 7.51
CA ALA A 84 -1.59 2.07 6.92
C ALA A 84 -1.61 3.43 7.61
N TYR A 85 -1.75 4.50 6.83
CA TYR A 85 -1.92 5.82 7.39
C TYR A 85 -3.34 5.98 7.97
N PRO A 86 -3.49 6.63 9.14
CA PRO A 86 -4.77 6.86 9.77
C PRO A 86 -5.65 7.79 8.92
N LYS A 87 -6.97 7.72 9.14
CA LYS A 87 -7.95 8.58 8.47
C LYS A 87 -7.71 10.05 8.85
N VAL A 88 -7.71 10.90 7.82
CA VAL A 88 -7.24 12.29 7.79
C VAL A 88 -8.10 13.23 8.62
N ASP A 89 -7.56 13.57 9.78
CA ASP A 89 -7.54 14.94 10.27
C ASP A 89 -6.18 15.56 9.87
N GLU A 90 -6.14 16.85 9.59
CA GLU A 90 -4.88 17.61 9.44
C GLU A 90 -3.96 17.42 10.66
N GLU A 91 -4.55 17.21 11.84
CA GLU A 91 -3.82 16.96 13.08
C GLU A 91 -3.14 15.58 13.14
N THR A 92 -3.68 14.58 12.43
CA THR A 92 -3.23 13.18 12.52
C THR A 92 -2.61 12.65 11.22
N LYS A 93 -2.48 13.48 10.18
CA LYS A 93 -2.03 13.08 8.84
C LYS A 93 -0.60 12.50 8.77
N HIS A 94 0.19 12.68 9.82
CA HIS A 94 1.55 12.15 9.91
C HIS A 94 1.67 10.95 10.85
N ASP A 95 0.60 10.64 11.59
CA ASP A 95 0.59 9.54 12.55
C ASP A 95 0.58 8.20 11.82
N TYR A 96 0.91 7.13 12.53
CA TYR A 96 0.99 5.79 11.97
C TYR A 96 -0.07 4.88 12.58
N ARG A 97 -0.61 3.99 11.75
CA ARG A 97 -1.46 2.91 12.22
C ARG A 97 -0.96 1.58 11.68
N TYR A 98 -0.67 0.68 12.60
CA TYR A 98 -0.24 -0.66 12.25
C TYR A 98 -1.28 -1.68 12.69
N TYR A 99 -1.50 -2.68 11.85
CA TYR A 99 -2.33 -3.84 12.16
C TYR A 99 -1.47 -5.10 12.10
N LYS A 100 -1.73 -6.05 12.99
CA LYS A 100 -1.00 -7.32 13.06
C LYS A 100 -1.93 -8.47 12.74
N LEU A 101 -1.58 -9.22 11.70
CA LEU A 101 -2.25 -10.47 11.37
C LEU A 101 -1.42 -11.66 11.86
N ASP A 102 -2.06 -12.68 12.41
CA ASP A 102 -1.41 -13.96 12.62
C ASP A 102 -1.17 -14.71 11.28
N GLN A 103 -0.50 -15.86 11.36
CA GLN A 103 -0.25 -16.73 10.20
C GLN A 103 -1.55 -17.21 9.51
N GLN A 104 -2.71 -17.19 10.17
CA GLN A 104 -4.03 -17.52 9.57
C GLN A 104 -4.76 -16.26 9.03
N GLY A 105 -4.06 -15.12 8.99
CA GLY A 105 -4.60 -13.84 8.55
C GLY A 105 -5.63 -13.25 9.52
N LYS A 106 -5.74 -13.73 10.77
CA LYS A 106 -6.65 -13.14 11.77
C LYS A 106 -5.99 -11.88 12.31
N LEU A 107 -6.75 -10.78 12.36
CA LEU A 107 -6.33 -9.58 13.06
C LEU A 107 -6.22 -9.89 14.56
N ILE A 108 -5.02 -9.86 15.10
CA ILE A 108 -4.73 -10.18 16.50
C ILE A 108 -4.40 -8.94 17.33
N ASP A 109 -3.98 -7.85 16.70
CA ASP A 109 -3.56 -6.64 17.39
C ASP A 109 -3.51 -5.42 16.45
N SER A 110 -3.50 -4.23 17.01
CA SER A 110 -3.26 -2.97 16.28
C SER A 110 -2.65 -1.92 17.19
N ILE A 111 -1.82 -1.04 16.62
CA ILE A 111 -1.22 0.07 17.36
C ILE A 111 -1.36 1.37 16.58
N TYR A 112 -1.62 2.44 17.32
CA TYR A 112 -1.59 3.81 16.83
C TYR A 112 -0.38 4.53 17.41
N ILE A 113 0.36 5.25 16.58
CA ILE A 113 1.57 5.94 16.99
C ILE A 113 1.51 7.36 16.47
N LYS A 114 1.50 8.31 17.41
CA LYS A 114 1.62 9.72 17.10
C LYS A 114 3.01 10.01 16.51
N TYR A 115 3.05 10.77 15.42
CA TYR A 115 4.31 11.25 14.88
C TYR A 115 4.91 12.34 15.77
N GLU A 116 6.04 12.02 16.38
CA GLU A 116 6.79 12.94 17.23
C GLU A 116 8.19 13.22 16.65
N GLY A 117 8.28 13.28 15.32
CA GLY A 117 9.54 13.55 14.60
C GLY A 117 10.43 12.31 14.41
N TYR A 118 9.86 11.10 14.47
CA TYR A 118 10.56 9.86 14.14
C TYR A 118 9.69 8.92 13.29
N TRP A 119 10.36 8.17 12.43
CA TRP A 119 9.77 7.08 11.66
C TRP A 119 10.06 5.77 12.39
N PRO A 120 9.05 4.98 12.76
CA PRO A 120 9.27 3.68 13.39
C PRO A 120 10.01 2.74 12.44
N LYS A 121 11.07 2.11 12.93
CA LYS A 121 11.84 1.11 12.21
C LYS A 121 11.46 -0.28 12.72
N PHE A 122 10.98 -1.14 11.84
CA PHE A 122 10.72 -2.55 12.17
C PHE A 122 11.99 -3.36 11.95
N ILE A 123 12.48 -3.98 13.01
CA ILE A 123 13.68 -4.84 13.00
C ILE A 123 13.25 -6.22 13.50
N ASP A 124 12.78 -7.06 12.60
CA ASP A 124 12.15 -8.35 12.90
C ASP A 124 11.12 -8.25 14.04
N ARG A 125 11.53 -8.68 15.24
CA ARG A 125 10.74 -8.79 16.47
C ARG A 125 10.64 -7.47 17.26
N PHE A 126 11.30 -6.41 16.79
CA PHE A 126 11.37 -5.13 17.49
C PHE A 126 10.77 -4.01 16.66
N MET A 127 10.13 -3.08 17.36
CA MET A 127 9.81 -1.77 16.80
C MET A 127 10.72 -0.75 17.46
N VAL A 128 11.59 -0.15 16.67
CA VAL A 128 12.61 0.79 17.13
C VAL A 128 12.23 2.21 16.76
N PHE A 129 12.21 3.05 17.78
CA PHE A 129 11.97 4.49 17.68
C PHE A 129 13.27 5.20 17.98
N SER A 130 13.78 5.93 17.02
CA SER A 130 15.06 6.62 17.17
C SER A 130 14.95 8.04 16.64
N ASN A 131 15.06 9.01 17.55
CA ASN A 131 15.42 10.39 17.23
C ASN A 131 16.66 10.79 18.05
N GLU A 132 17.13 12.03 17.88
CA GLU A 132 18.37 12.52 18.46
C GLU A 132 18.43 12.48 20.01
N ARG A 133 17.28 12.41 20.71
CA ARG A 133 17.21 12.58 22.18
C ARG A 133 16.32 11.58 22.93
N LYS A 134 15.49 10.80 22.25
CA LYS A 134 14.47 9.90 22.82
C LYS A 134 14.38 8.61 22.01
N ALA A 135 15.47 7.83 22.03
CA ALA A 135 15.45 6.51 21.44
C ALA A 135 14.86 5.48 22.41
N TYR A 136 13.91 4.68 21.93
CA TYR A 136 13.38 3.54 22.67
C TYR A 136 12.97 2.44 21.70
N TYR A 137 12.74 1.25 22.21
CA TYR A 137 12.19 0.15 21.42
C TYR A 137 11.08 -0.55 22.18
N THR A 138 10.24 -1.26 21.45
CA THR A 138 9.21 -2.16 21.98
C THR A 138 9.35 -3.52 21.31
N THR A 139 8.72 -4.55 21.88
CA THR A 139 8.63 -5.89 21.29
C THR A 139 7.27 -6.14 20.64
N TRP A 140 6.54 -5.08 20.29
CA TRP A 140 5.19 -5.18 19.73
C TRP A 140 5.11 -6.19 18.57
N PRO A 141 6.05 -6.24 17.59
CA PRO A 141 6.02 -7.25 16.54
C PRO A 141 6.11 -8.70 17.03
N LEU A 142 6.74 -8.96 18.18
CA LEU A 142 6.93 -10.29 18.76
C LEU A 142 5.70 -10.82 19.53
N ASP A 143 5.15 -9.98 20.40
CA ASP A 143 4.22 -10.37 21.44
C ASP A 143 3.11 -9.35 21.72
N GLY A 144 3.13 -8.19 21.06
CA GLY A 144 2.17 -7.11 21.29
C GLY A 144 2.55 -6.20 22.46
N ASP A 145 3.69 -6.40 23.13
CA ASP A 145 4.10 -5.51 24.21
C ASP A 145 4.57 -4.15 23.66
N THR A 146 4.01 -3.08 24.23
CA THR A 146 4.28 -1.69 23.86
C THR A 146 5.12 -0.96 24.91
N THR A 147 5.57 -1.68 25.94
CA THR A 147 6.46 -1.16 26.99
C THR A 147 7.73 -0.60 26.35
N ARG A 148 8.04 0.65 26.70
CA ARG A 148 9.20 1.36 26.15
C ARG A 148 10.46 0.93 26.88
N HIS A 149 11.39 0.33 26.13
CA HIS A 149 12.71 -0.01 26.64
C HIS A 149 13.76 0.99 26.13
N GLN A 150 14.66 1.39 27.03
CA GLN A 150 15.73 2.33 26.71
C GLN A 150 16.95 1.61 26.11
N PHE A 151 17.68 2.33 25.26
CA PHE A 151 18.98 1.89 24.76
C PHE A 151 20.06 2.07 25.81
N VAL A 152 21.03 1.16 25.85
CA VAL A 152 22.28 1.39 26.57
C VAL A 152 23.18 2.25 25.70
N SER A 153 23.40 3.49 26.11
CA SER A 153 24.28 4.41 25.39
C SER A 153 25.75 4.08 25.62
N LEU A 154 26.51 4.00 24.53
CA LEU A 154 27.96 3.87 24.53
C LEU A 154 28.58 5.09 23.85
N ASN A 155 29.64 5.64 24.45
CA ASN A 155 30.36 6.81 23.91
C ASN A 155 29.48 8.07 23.73
N ALA A 156 28.46 8.25 24.55
CA ALA A 156 27.57 9.42 24.44
C ALA A 156 28.26 10.76 24.72
N ASP A 157 29.41 10.72 25.41
CA ASP A 157 30.30 11.85 25.66
C ASP A 157 31.33 12.08 24.54
N PHE A 158 31.35 11.21 23.53
CA PHE A 158 32.28 11.23 22.39
C PHE A 158 33.76 11.16 22.80
N SER A 159 34.07 10.52 23.93
CA SER A 159 35.44 10.41 24.46
C SER A 159 36.25 9.25 23.87
N TRP A 160 35.60 8.28 23.22
CA TRP A 160 36.28 7.11 22.69
C TRP A 160 37.13 7.47 21.47
N PRO A 161 38.37 6.93 21.36
CA PRO A 161 39.19 7.10 20.18
C PRO A 161 38.58 6.37 18.98
N LYS A 162 38.81 6.89 17.76
CA LYS A 162 38.26 6.36 16.51
C LYS A 162 38.52 4.87 16.31
N ASP A 163 39.73 4.40 16.62
CA ASP A 163 40.10 2.99 16.49
C ASP A 163 39.23 2.06 17.35
N LYS A 164 38.84 2.51 18.55
CA LYS A 164 37.96 1.76 19.46
C LYS A 164 36.53 1.70 18.91
N ILE A 165 36.04 2.81 18.35
CA ILE A 165 34.73 2.89 17.70
C ILE A 165 34.70 1.92 16.51
N ASP A 166 35.71 1.99 15.63
CA ASP A 166 35.81 1.15 14.43
C ASP A 166 35.95 -0.33 14.78
N GLN A 167 36.71 -0.65 15.82
CA GLN A 167 36.81 -2.02 16.31
C GLN A 167 35.45 -2.54 16.79
N LYS A 168 34.69 -1.76 17.58
CA LYS A 168 33.35 -2.17 18.04
C LYS A 168 32.39 -2.35 16.86
N ILE A 169 32.41 -1.43 15.88
CA ILE A 169 31.62 -1.54 14.65
C ILE A 169 31.97 -2.83 13.91
N ARG A 170 33.25 -3.13 13.67
CA ARG A 170 33.67 -4.35 12.97
C ARG A 170 33.23 -5.62 13.69
N VAL A 171 33.35 -5.65 15.03
CA VAL A 171 32.89 -6.80 15.83
C VAL A 171 31.38 -6.99 15.68
N VAL A 172 30.60 -5.92 15.85
CA VAL A 172 29.13 -5.97 15.73
C VAL A 172 28.69 -6.38 14.32
N LYS A 173 29.28 -5.80 13.26
CA LYS A 173 28.93 -6.20 11.88
C LYS A 173 29.30 -7.66 11.57
N LYS A 174 30.33 -8.21 12.23
CA LYS A 174 30.80 -9.59 12.02
C LYS A 174 29.96 -10.63 12.77
N SER A 175 29.49 -10.32 13.98
CA SER A 175 28.86 -11.32 14.86
C SER A 175 27.45 -10.97 15.35
N GLY A 176 26.96 -9.76 15.07
CA GLY A 176 25.66 -9.29 15.55
C GLY A 176 24.52 -9.71 14.63
N ASN A 177 23.46 -10.25 15.22
CA ASN A 177 22.23 -10.58 14.50
C ASN A 177 21.46 -9.33 14.05
N TYR A 178 21.49 -8.28 14.87
CA TYR A 178 20.81 -7.03 14.60
C TYR A 178 21.75 -5.85 14.82
N TYR A 179 21.91 -5.05 13.76
CA TYR A 179 22.51 -3.75 13.79
C TYR A 179 21.96 -2.85 12.68
N PHE A 180 22.05 -1.54 12.87
CA PHE A 180 21.84 -0.56 11.82
C PHE A 180 22.39 0.81 12.22
N PHE A 181 22.58 1.67 11.23
CA PHE A 181 23.06 3.03 11.43
C PHE A 181 21.95 4.07 11.21
N SER A 182 22.16 5.24 11.80
CA SER A 182 21.50 6.48 11.42
C SER A 182 22.48 7.63 11.54
N ALA A 183 22.37 8.59 10.63
CA ALA A 183 23.13 9.83 10.67
C ALA A 183 22.16 11.00 10.80
N PHE A 184 22.57 12.06 11.49
CA PHE A 184 21.79 13.28 11.63
C PHE A 184 22.69 14.49 11.89
N ARG A 185 22.11 15.68 11.81
CA ARG A 185 22.79 16.95 12.04
C ARG A 185 22.09 17.70 13.16
N ASP A 186 22.82 17.94 14.26
CA ASP A 186 22.34 18.74 15.40
C ASP A 186 23.23 19.96 15.60
N HIS A 187 22.62 21.15 15.64
CA HIS A 187 23.30 22.45 15.78
C HIS A 187 24.56 22.63 14.90
N GLY A 188 24.49 22.20 13.64
CA GLY A 188 25.60 22.31 12.66
C GLY A 188 26.74 21.31 12.87
N LYS A 189 26.58 20.34 13.77
CA LYS A 189 27.49 19.21 13.96
C LYS A 189 26.87 17.95 13.41
N ASP A 190 27.68 17.13 12.76
CA ASP A 190 27.24 15.88 12.15
C ASP A 190 27.53 14.71 13.10
N PHE A 191 26.52 13.86 13.31
CA PHE A 191 26.57 12.72 14.21
C PHE A 191 26.13 11.45 13.49
N ARG A 192 26.68 10.33 13.93
CA ARG A 192 26.24 9.00 13.54
C ARG A 192 26.06 8.16 14.80
N TRP A 193 25.08 7.28 14.78
CA TRP A 193 25.02 6.21 15.76
C TRP A 193 24.78 4.86 15.08
N MET A 194 25.28 3.82 15.73
CA MET A 194 24.99 2.43 15.41
C MET A 194 24.16 1.84 16.53
N ALA A 195 22.93 1.43 16.23
CA ALA A 195 22.16 0.60 17.14
C ALA A 195 22.49 -0.86 16.88
N PHE A 196 22.62 -1.66 17.93
CA PHE A 196 22.85 -3.10 17.81
C PHE A 196 22.29 -3.87 19.02
N TYR A 197 21.90 -5.11 18.79
CA TYR A 197 21.34 -5.98 19.82
C TYR A 197 22.38 -7.03 20.25
N GLU A 198 22.73 -7.03 21.54
CA GLU A 198 23.70 -7.93 22.15
C GLU A 198 23.28 -8.20 23.60
N GLN A 199 23.59 -9.36 24.18
CA GLN A 199 23.29 -9.65 25.60
C GLN A 199 21.82 -9.38 25.99
N GLN A 200 20.89 -9.66 25.08
CA GLN A 200 19.44 -9.44 25.23
C GLN A 200 19.02 -7.97 25.38
N GLN A 201 19.88 -7.00 25.05
CA GLN A 201 19.58 -5.58 25.14
C GLN A 201 20.07 -4.81 23.91
N TRP A 202 19.37 -3.72 23.59
CA TRP A 202 19.81 -2.80 22.55
C TRP A 202 20.81 -1.78 23.09
N TYR A 203 21.91 -1.61 22.36
CA TYR A 203 22.93 -0.60 22.59
C TYR A 203 22.90 0.45 21.48
N MET A 204 23.33 1.66 21.80
CA MET A 204 23.52 2.75 20.86
C MET A 204 24.93 3.30 20.99
N LEU A 205 25.77 3.03 20.00
CA LEU A 205 27.14 3.56 19.92
C LEU A 205 27.14 4.89 19.20
N TRP A 206 27.52 5.95 19.91
CA TRP A 206 27.59 7.31 19.39
C TRP A 206 28.94 7.62 18.76
N GLU A 207 28.92 8.35 17.65
CA GLU A 207 30.10 8.79 16.92
C GLU A 207 29.91 10.23 16.41
N LYS A 208 30.90 11.08 16.67
CA LYS A 208 30.97 12.42 16.10
C LYS A 208 31.61 12.32 14.71
N MET A 209 30.93 12.84 13.70
CA MET A 209 31.39 12.77 12.32
C MET A 209 32.05 14.10 11.89
N PRO A 210 33.07 14.07 11.02
CA PRO A 210 33.66 15.28 10.44
C PRO A 210 32.73 15.97 9.43
N GLY A 211 31.73 15.24 8.91
CA GLY A 211 30.72 15.74 7.99
C GLY A 211 29.58 14.74 7.81
N TYR A 212 28.43 15.21 7.31
CA TYR A 212 27.25 14.38 7.10
C TYR A 212 27.58 13.27 6.11
N THR A 213 27.28 12.04 6.52
CA THR A 213 27.49 10.84 5.71
C THR A 213 26.17 10.13 5.57
N GLN A 214 25.75 9.91 4.31
CA GLN A 214 24.56 9.12 4.05
C GLN A 214 24.80 7.67 4.51
N VAL A 215 23.84 7.12 5.24
CA VAL A 215 23.83 5.70 5.60
C VAL A 215 23.45 4.91 4.37
N ALA A 216 24.27 3.94 3.98
CA ALA A 216 23.96 3.02 2.89
C ALA A 216 22.72 2.19 3.24
N ASP A 217 21.89 1.86 2.25
CA ASP A 217 20.63 1.12 2.47
C ASP A 217 20.85 -0.21 3.19
N GLU A 218 21.94 -0.91 2.83
CA GLU A 218 22.37 -2.17 3.45
C GLU A 218 22.76 -2.05 4.93
N ASP A 219 23.05 -0.85 5.41
CA ASP A 219 23.41 -0.55 6.79
C ASP A 219 22.27 0.21 7.52
N SER A 220 21.18 0.50 6.83
CA SER A 220 20.00 1.16 7.39
C SER A 220 19.08 0.16 8.11
N GLY A 221 18.24 0.67 9.02
CA GLY A 221 17.23 -0.16 9.68
C GLY A 221 16.13 -0.66 8.72
N TYR A 222 15.98 -0.04 7.55
CA TYR A 222 14.97 -0.44 6.57
C TYR A 222 15.26 -1.80 5.94
N ARG A 223 16.51 -2.27 5.97
CA ARG A 223 16.92 -3.57 5.40
C ARG A 223 16.21 -4.78 6.04
N TYR A 224 15.69 -4.64 7.26
CA TYR A 224 14.98 -5.71 7.97
C TYR A 224 13.49 -5.77 7.61
N ARG A 225 13.00 -4.78 6.86
CA ARG A 225 11.63 -4.76 6.39
C ARG A 225 11.60 -5.24 4.95
N SER A 226 10.97 -6.39 4.73
CA SER A 226 10.67 -6.90 3.38
C SER A 226 9.17 -6.77 3.14
N ASP A 227 8.80 -5.76 2.35
CA ASP A 227 7.42 -5.59 1.90
C ASP A 227 7.06 -6.77 0.97
N VAL A 228 5.99 -7.50 1.31
CA VAL A 228 5.47 -8.63 0.53
C VAL A 228 4.24 -8.24 -0.30
N PHE A 229 3.66 -7.07 -0.03
CA PHE A 229 2.52 -6.52 -0.74
C PHE A 229 2.43 -5.02 -0.52
N HIS A 230 1.94 -4.29 -1.52
CA HIS A 230 1.50 -2.91 -1.35
C HIS A 230 0.28 -2.63 -2.21
N THR A 231 -0.53 -1.65 -1.82
CA THR A 231 -1.64 -1.18 -2.64
C THR A 231 -1.15 -0.27 -3.77
N GLY A 232 -1.94 -0.18 -4.84
CA GLY A 232 -1.70 0.70 -5.98
C GLY A 232 -0.31 0.63 -6.61
N THR A 233 0.02 -0.42 -7.34
CA THR A 233 1.24 -0.38 -8.19
C THR A 233 0.98 0.51 -9.41
N PRO A 234 1.98 1.24 -9.91
CA PRO A 234 1.86 1.99 -11.16
C PRO A 234 1.93 1.12 -12.42
N ASP A 235 1.82 -0.21 -12.31
CA ASP A 235 1.86 -1.10 -13.48
C ASP A 235 0.43 -1.36 -13.98
N PRO A 236 0.07 -0.91 -15.20
CA PRO A 236 -1.24 -1.19 -15.77
C PRO A 236 -1.36 -2.61 -16.32
N VAL A 237 -0.28 -3.40 -16.38
CA VAL A 237 -0.32 -4.76 -16.92
C VAL A 237 -1.02 -5.69 -15.93
N ILE A 238 -1.90 -6.54 -16.47
CA ILE A 238 -2.57 -7.57 -15.66
C ILE A 238 -1.53 -8.52 -15.03
N PRO A 239 -1.59 -8.80 -13.71
CA PRO A 239 -0.70 -9.77 -13.07
C PRO A 239 -0.83 -11.16 -13.70
N GLU A 240 0.28 -11.91 -13.77
CA GLU A 240 0.33 -13.23 -14.45
C GLU A 240 -0.63 -14.26 -13.84
N ASP A 241 -0.93 -14.14 -12.55
CA ASP A 241 -1.81 -15.02 -11.81
C ASP A 241 -3.30 -14.59 -11.81
N VAL A 242 -3.62 -13.51 -12.53
CA VAL A 242 -4.99 -13.05 -12.76
C VAL A 242 -5.32 -13.14 -14.25
N ARG A 243 -6.47 -13.72 -14.57
CA ARG A 243 -6.94 -13.84 -15.95
C ARG A 243 -8.17 -12.98 -16.18
N LEU A 244 -8.10 -12.10 -17.17
CA LEU A 244 -9.27 -11.46 -17.76
C LEU A 244 -10.02 -12.50 -18.63
N ILE A 245 -11.14 -13.00 -18.13
CA ILE A 245 -11.98 -13.99 -18.82
C ILE A 245 -12.75 -13.32 -19.95
N HIS A 246 -13.35 -12.17 -19.66
CA HIS A 246 -14.19 -11.45 -20.60
C HIS A 246 -14.15 -9.96 -20.30
N PHE A 247 -14.20 -9.16 -21.36
CA PHE A 247 -14.45 -7.73 -21.29
C PHE A 247 -15.73 -7.41 -22.05
N TYR A 248 -16.73 -6.91 -21.33
CA TYR A 248 -17.99 -6.48 -21.90
C TYR A 248 -17.96 -4.95 -22.11
N PRO A 249 -17.82 -4.46 -23.34
CA PRO A 249 -17.82 -3.03 -23.63
C PRO A 249 -19.23 -2.46 -23.42
N GLU A 250 -19.34 -1.29 -22.78
CA GLU A 250 -20.63 -0.61 -22.54
C GLU A 250 -20.71 0.71 -23.31
N GLU A 251 -19.69 1.55 -23.20
CA GLU A 251 -19.69 2.90 -23.75
C GLU A 251 -18.32 3.24 -24.34
N LYS A 252 -18.29 3.70 -25.59
CA LYS A 252 -17.07 4.21 -26.22
C LYS A 252 -16.93 5.69 -25.95
N MET A 253 -15.77 6.14 -25.48
CA MET A 253 -15.54 7.55 -25.12
C MET A 253 -14.07 7.94 -25.26
N GLU A 254 -13.82 9.23 -25.32
CA GLU A 254 -12.49 9.81 -25.19
C GLU A 254 -12.13 9.98 -23.70
N TYR A 255 -10.87 9.80 -23.35
CA TYR A 255 -10.32 10.03 -22.01
C TYR A 255 -8.83 10.36 -22.09
N LYS A 256 -8.24 10.79 -20.97
CA LYS A 256 -6.85 11.20 -20.88
C LYS A 256 -6.03 10.21 -20.05
N HIS A 257 -4.85 9.88 -20.54
CA HIS A 257 -3.82 9.23 -19.75
C HIS A 257 -2.99 10.29 -19.03
N VAL A 258 -2.89 10.18 -17.70
CA VAL A 258 -2.04 11.05 -16.88
C VAL A 258 -0.74 10.30 -16.62
N ILE A 259 0.30 10.63 -17.39
CA ILE A 259 1.65 10.12 -17.16
C ILE A 259 2.34 11.07 -16.16
N GLY A 260 2.82 10.54 -15.03
CA GLY A 260 3.63 11.31 -14.08
C GLY A 260 4.96 11.77 -14.69
N GLY A 261 5.62 12.75 -14.06
CA GLY A 261 6.98 13.15 -14.47
C GLY A 261 7.07 14.24 -15.55
N GLY A 262 6.02 15.05 -15.76
CA GLY A 262 6.08 16.25 -16.60
C GLY A 262 5.80 16.04 -18.09
N THR A 263 5.47 14.81 -18.50
CA THR A 263 4.96 14.53 -19.85
C THR A 263 3.52 15.06 -19.99
N LEU A 264 3.22 15.66 -21.14
CA LEU A 264 1.85 16.13 -21.41
C LEU A 264 0.89 14.94 -21.44
N PRO A 265 -0.28 15.04 -20.79
CA PRO A 265 -1.31 14.00 -20.89
C PRO A 265 -1.72 13.85 -22.36
N PHE A 266 -1.97 12.61 -22.78
CA PHE A 266 -2.45 12.31 -24.13
C PHE A 266 -3.87 11.74 -24.07
N SER A 267 -4.66 12.04 -25.10
CA SER A 267 -6.01 11.49 -25.25
C SER A 267 -5.98 10.10 -25.89
N ALA A 268 -6.86 9.23 -25.43
CA ALA A 268 -7.18 7.96 -26.04
C ALA A 268 -8.70 7.85 -26.24
N THR A 269 -9.13 7.02 -27.20
CA THR A 269 -10.53 6.70 -27.41
C THR A 269 -10.70 5.20 -27.39
N ASN A 270 -11.47 4.70 -26.44
CA ASN A 270 -11.70 3.27 -26.28
C ASN A 270 -13.05 2.99 -25.59
N TRP A 271 -13.38 1.71 -25.47
CA TRP A 271 -14.53 1.25 -24.73
C TRP A 271 -14.24 1.22 -23.23
N ARG A 272 -15.16 1.80 -22.47
CA ARG A 272 -15.35 1.55 -21.04
C ARG A 272 -16.46 0.52 -20.87
N GLY A 273 -16.28 -0.40 -19.92
CA GLY A 273 -17.30 -1.38 -19.60
C GLY A 273 -16.96 -2.21 -18.37
N LYS A 274 -17.23 -3.51 -18.42
CA LYS A 274 -17.03 -4.44 -17.30
C LYS A 274 -15.99 -5.49 -17.65
N GLY A 275 -14.99 -5.65 -16.79
CA GLY A 275 -14.06 -6.78 -16.85
C GLY A 275 -14.48 -7.88 -15.90
N PHE A 276 -14.38 -9.13 -16.36
CA PHE A 276 -14.66 -10.33 -15.60
C PHE A 276 -13.37 -11.12 -15.47
N PHE A 277 -12.96 -11.39 -14.24
CA PHE A 277 -11.66 -11.93 -13.92
C PHE A 277 -11.78 -13.24 -13.15
N SER A 278 -10.74 -14.07 -13.28
CA SER A 278 -10.55 -15.22 -12.40
C SER A 278 -9.12 -15.28 -11.90
N THR A 279 -8.96 -15.85 -10.71
CA THR A 279 -7.69 -16.23 -10.14
C THR A 279 -7.86 -17.47 -9.26
N ASP A 280 -6.78 -17.91 -8.62
CA ASP A 280 -6.79 -18.96 -7.61
C ASP A 280 -6.51 -18.36 -6.23
N ILE A 281 -7.30 -18.77 -5.24
CA ILE A 281 -7.06 -18.49 -3.82
C ILE A 281 -7.18 -19.81 -3.07
N ALA A 282 -6.08 -20.23 -2.44
CA ALA A 282 -6.00 -21.48 -1.67
C ALA A 282 -6.39 -22.73 -2.49
N GLY A 283 -6.00 -22.80 -3.77
CA GLY A 283 -6.31 -23.93 -4.66
C GLY A 283 -7.78 -23.98 -5.08
N ARG A 284 -8.52 -22.87 -4.93
CA ARG A 284 -9.91 -22.72 -5.32
C ARG A 284 -10.05 -21.55 -6.28
N ASN A 285 -10.86 -21.73 -7.32
CA ASN A 285 -11.16 -20.66 -8.26
C ASN A 285 -11.89 -19.52 -7.54
N PHE A 286 -11.40 -18.30 -7.74
CA PHE A 286 -12.02 -17.07 -7.28
C PHE A 286 -12.30 -16.18 -8.48
N SER A 287 -13.55 -15.74 -8.63
CA SER A 287 -14.03 -14.98 -9.78
C SER A 287 -14.62 -13.64 -9.34
N PHE A 288 -14.33 -12.56 -10.06
CA PHE A 288 -14.78 -11.22 -9.69
C PHE A 288 -14.96 -10.31 -10.91
N LYS A 289 -15.74 -9.24 -10.74
CA LYS A 289 -15.90 -8.20 -11.77
C LYS A 289 -15.35 -6.85 -11.33
N VAL A 290 -15.01 -6.07 -12.34
CA VAL A 290 -14.60 -4.67 -12.21
C VAL A 290 -15.45 -3.87 -13.19
N ASP A 291 -16.21 -2.90 -12.67
CA ASP A 291 -16.98 -1.98 -13.50
C ASP A 291 -16.12 -0.79 -13.93
N GLN A 292 -16.56 -0.05 -14.95
CA GLN A 292 -15.86 1.13 -15.47
C GLN A 292 -14.41 0.86 -15.93
N LEU A 293 -14.15 -0.38 -16.33
CA LEU A 293 -12.85 -0.83 -16.81
C LEU A 293 -12.66 -0.40 -18.27
N VAL A 294 -11.44 -0.01 -18.60
CA VAL A 294 -10.93 0.17 -19.95
C VAL A 294 -9.80 -0.83 -20.15
N VAL A 295 -9.85 -1.55 -21.27
CA VAL A 295 -8.85 -2.56 -21.62
C VAL A 295 -8.10 -2.08 -22.86
N GLU A 296 -6.80 -1.91 -22.73
CA GLU A 296 -5.91 -1.48 -23.80
C GLU A 296 -4.87 -2.56 -24.12
N LYS A 297 -4.34 -2.51 -25.33
CA LYS A 297 -3.19 -3.31 -25.76
C LYS A 297 -2.24 -2.41 -26.54
N GLU A 298 -1.00 -2.29 -26.09
CA GLU A 298 -0.02 -1.46 -26.76
C GLU A 298 0.93 -2.28 -27.64
N LYS A 299 1.21 -1.79 -28.85
CA LYS A 299 2.15 -2.48 -29.74
C LYS A 299 3.59 -2.47 -29.19
N SER A 300 3.96 -1.43 -28.43
CA SER A 300 5.30 -1.19 -27.89
C SER A 300 5.79 -2.29 -26.95
N ASP A 301 4.89 -2.98 -26.25
CA ASP A 301 5.21 -4.04 -25.29
C ASP A 301 4.77 -5.44 -25.75
N GLY A 302 4.43 -5.60 -27.03
CA GLY A 302 3.97 -6.86 -27.59
C GLY A 302 2.48 -7.14 -27.36
N PHE A 303 1.65 -6.10 -27.26
CA PHE A 303 0.20 -6.18 -27.03
C PHE A 303 -0.17 -6.75 -25.67
N LYS A 304 0.60 -6.41 -24.62
CA LYS A 304 0.22 -6.76 -23.25
C LYS A 304 -1.11 -6.11 -22.90
N THR A 305 -1.92 -6.83 -22.13
CA THR A 305 -3.23 -6.34 -21.71
C THR A 305 -3.04 -5.36 -20.56
N ARG A 306 -3.42 -4.11 -20.79
CA ARG A 306 -3.36 -3.02 -19.83
C ARG A 306 -4.74 -2.64 -19.33
N LEU A 307 -4.85 -2.38 -18.05
CA LEU A 307 -6.10 -2.18 -17.35
C LEU A 307 -6.14 -0.79 -16.72
N TYR A 308 -7.24 -0.09 -16.97
CA TYR A 308 -7.50 1.23 -16.39
C TYR A 308 -8.95 1.30 -15.92
N THR A 309 -9.24 2.19 -14.97
CA THR A 309 -10.60 2.59 -14.63
C THR A 309 -10.87 4.02 -15.09
N LEU A 310 -12.09 4.27 -15.53
CA LEU A 310 -12.51 5.58 -16.03
C LEU A 310 -13.90 5.94 -15.51
N THR A 311 -13.97 6.90 -14.60
CA THR A 311 -15.24 7.25 -13.94
C THR A 311 -16.17 8.08 -14.82
N GLU A 312 -15.63 8.91 -15.70
CA GLU A 312 -16.40 9.85 -16.53
C GLU A 312 -15.77 10.10 -17.90
N PRO A 313 -16.57 10.42 -18.93
CA PRO A 313 -16.07 10.81 -20.25
C PRO A 313 -15.14 12.02 -20.18
N GLY A 314 -14.06 12.02 -20.98
CA GLY A 314 -13.05 13.09 -21.00
C GLY A 314 -12.17 13.16 -19.74
N GLY A 315 -12.45 12.32 -18.74
CA GLY A 315 -11.72 12.26 -17.47
C GLY A 315 -10.33 11.63 -17.60
N ALA A 316 -9.61 11.61 -16.48
CA ALA A 316 -8.32 10.93 -16.37
C ALA A 316 -8.52 9.43 -16.09
N ALA A 317 -8.00 8.57 -16.97
CA ALA A 317 -7.91 7.15 -16.71
C ALA A 317 -6.95 6.89 -15.55
N ARG A 318 -7.38 6.04 -14.62
CA ARG A 318 -6.57 5.60 -13.48
C ARG A 318 -6.07 4.20 -13.74
N ILE A 319 -4.80 3.95 -13.51
CA ILE A 319 -4.23 2.60 -13.56
C ILE A 319 -5.04 1.70 -12.62
N TYR A 320 -5.45 0.54 -13.12
CA TYR A 320 -6.12 -0.49 -12.34
C TYR A 320 -5.27 -1.75 -12.37
N GLU A 321 -4.90 -2.23 -11.19
CA GLU A 321 -4.20 -3.49 -11.03
C GLU A 321 -4.98 -4.34 -10.02
N PRO A 322 -5.43 -5.55 -10.38
CA PRO A 322 -6.00 -6.49 -9.43
C PRO A 322 -4.88 -7.18 -8.63
N ALA A 323 -4.31 -6.48 -7.65
CA ALA A 323 -3.17 -6.97 -6.89
C ALA A 323 -3.59 -7.97 -5.81
N PHE A 324 -2.90 -9.11 -5.74
CA PHE A 324 -3.10 -10.14 -4.72
C PHE A 324 -1.79 -10.52 -4.03
N TYR A 325 -1.83 -10.63 -2.70
CA TYR A 325 -0.87 -11.42 -1.94
C TYR A 325 -1.52 -12.74 -1.54
N ARG A 326 -0.86 -13.87 -1.79
CA ARG A 326 -1.37 -15.20 -1.44
C ARG A 326 -0.53 -15.78 -0.33
N SER A 327 -1.18 -16.11 0.78
CA SER A 327 -0.54 -16.79 1.90
C SER A 327 -0.53 -18.29 1.67
N GLU A 328 0.56 -18.94 2.08
CA GLU A 328 0.67 -20.40 2.17
C GLU A 328 -0.36 -21.00 3.15
N HIS A 329 -0.93 -20.19 4.04
CA HIS A 329 -1.95 -20.58 5.03
C HIS A 329 -3.39 -20.44 4.53
N GLY A 330 -3.59 -20.24 3.23
CA GLY A 330 -4.91 -20.34 2.59
C GLY A 330 -5.79 -19.09 2.66
N PHE A 331 -5.21 -17.92 2.96
CA PHE A 331 -5.86 -16.62 2.76
C PHE A 331 -5.14 -15.80 1.70
N ALA A 332 -5.81 -14.77 1.18
CA ALA A 332 -5.21 -13.77 0.31
C ALA A 332 -5.51 -12.36 0.81
N LEU A 333 -4.61 -11.42 0.53
CA LEU A 333 -4.91 -10.00 0.58
C LEU A 333 -5.18 -9.51 -0.84
N TYR A 334 -6.12 -8.60 -0.99
CA TYR A 334 -6.51 -8.02 -2.26
C TYR A 334 -6.59 -6.50 -2.18
N SER A 335 -6.12 -5.85 -3.24
CA SER A 335 -6.45 -4.45 -3.51
C SER A 335 -6.59 -4.21 -5.00
N GLY A 336 -7.57 -3.39 -5.37
CA GLY A 336 -7.77 -2.89 -6.72
C GLY A 336 -7.52 -1.39 -6.87
N ASN A 337 -7.05 -0.73 -5.80
CA ASN A 337 -6.81 0.71 -5.76
C ASN A 337 -5.70 1.04 -4.74
N TRP A 338 -5.49 2.32 -4.43
CA TRP A 338 -4.44 2.72 -3.49
C TRP A 338 -4.89 2.66 -2.03
N ASP A 339 -6.19 2.72 -1.78
CA ASP A 339 -6.72 3.14 -0.48
C ASP A 339 -7.38 2.01 0.29
N GLU A 340 -7.73 0.91 -0.35
CA GLU A 340 -8.45 -0.18 0.28
C GLU A 340 -7.63 -1.46 0.29
N LEU A 341 -7.66 -2.16 1.43
CA LEU A 341 -7.09 -3.49 1.57
C LEU A 341 -8.16 -4.44 2.09
N TYR A 342 -8.36 -5.54 1.37
CA TYR A 342 -9.29 -6.61 1.73
C TYR A 342 -8.51 -7.87 2.07
N ILE A 343 -9.09 -8.70 2.94
CA ILE A 343 -8.67 -10.08 3.16
C ILE A 343 -9.75 -11.03 2.64
N ILE A 344 -9.31 -12.08 1.96
CA ILE A 344 -10.15 -13.15 1.41
C ILE A 344 -9.72 -14.46 2.05
N LYS A 345 -10.66 -15.16 2.68
CA LYS A 345 -10.43 -16.44 3.37
C LYS A 345 -11.43 -17.48 2.92
N LEU A 346 -11.07 -18.75 3.05
CA LEU A 346 -12.06 -19.83 2.96
C LEU A 346 -13.09 -19.72 4.09
N GLN A 347 -14.36 -19.99 3.79
CA GLN A 347 -15.38 -20.22 4.81
C GLN A 347 -15.12 -21.58 5.48
N GLN A 348 -15.19 -21.59 6.80
CA GLN A 348 -15.13 -22.81 7.61
C GLN A 348 -16.50 -23.42 7.75
#